data_AF-A0A924CXZ8-F1
#
_entry.id   AF-A0A924CXZ8-F1
#
_cell.length_a   1.000
_cell.length_b   1.000
_cell.length_c   1.000
_cell.angle_alpha   90.00
_cell.angle_beta   90.00
_cell.angle_gamma   90.00
#
_symmetry.space_group_name_H-M   'P 1'
#
loop_
_entity.id
_entity.type
_entity.pdbx_description
1 polymer ?
#
loop_
_entity_poly.entity_id
_entity_poly.type
_entity_poly.pdbx_seq_one_letter_code
_entity_poly.pdbx_strand_id
1 'polypeptide(L)'
;NGIEPGPLALAAGVLASLAAAVSTGGLPGSVTFLAATRPGANAMGIPIAALPLLLAVELLPDIFRTLGNVTADLAVTAMISKRIDNKA
;
A
#
# COMPACT_ATOMS: atom_id res chain seq x y z
N ASN A 1 0.34 -23.01 0.65
CA ASN A 1 -0.78 -23.01 1.61
C ASN A 1 -1.93 -22.22 1.00
N GLY A 2 -2.83 -22.89 0.27
CA GLY A 2 -3.96 -22.27 -0.43
C GLY A 2 -5.05 -21.81 0.55
N ILE A 3 -4.76 -20.77 1.32
CA ILE A 3 -5.74 -20.12 2.18
C ILE A 3 -6.56 -19.20 1.29
N GLU A 4 -7.85 -19.49 1.17
CA GLU A 4 -8.79 -18.62 0.49
C GLU A 4 -9.37 -17.65 1.51
N PRO A 5 -8.98 -16.36 1.48
CA PRO A 5 -9.53 -15.38 2.39
C PRO A 5 -11.00 -15.11 2.02
N GLY A 6 -11.90 -15.35 2.97
CA GLY A 6 -13.29 -14.95 2.82
C GLY A 6 -13.44 -13.42 2.70
N PRO A 7 -14.61 -12.92 2.25
CA PRO A 7 -14.83 -11.49 2.03
C PRO A 7 -14.51 -10.61 3.24
N LEU A 8 -14.81 -11.09 4.45
CA LEU A 8 -14.53 -10.38 5.70
C LEU A 8 -13.02 -10.29 5.99
N ALA A 9 -12.27 -11.35 5.68
CA ALA A 9 -10.82 -11.35 5.84
C ALA A 9 -10.18 -10.35 4.86
N LEU A 10 -10.62 -10.34 3.59
CA LEU A 10 -10.18 -9.35 2.61
C LEU A 10 -10.45 -7.92 3.08
N ALA A 11 -11.65 -7.64 3.58
CA ALA A 11 -11.99 -6.32 4.12
C ALA A 11 -11.10 -5.93 5.31
N ALA A 12 -10.88 -6.84 6.26
CA ALA A 12 -9.98 -6.62 7.39
C ALA A 12 -8.53 -6.38 6.95
N GLY A 13 -8.05 -7.13 5.95
CA GLY A 13 -6.74 -6.95 5.33
C GLY A 13 -6.59 -5.58 4.69
N VAL A 14 -7.59 -5.13 3.91
CA VAL A 14 -7.59 -3.80 3.30
C VAL A 14 -7.54 -2.70 4.36
N LEU A 15 -8.37 -2.78 5.40
CA LEU A 15 -8.39 -1.79 6.47
C LEU A 15 -7.05 -1.71 7.22
N ALA A 16 -6.47 -2.87 7.56
CA ALA A 16 -5.17 -2.93 8.22
C ALA A 16 -4.04 -2.37 7.34
N SER A 17 -4.04 -2.70 6.04
CA SER A 17 -3.05 -2.19 5.08
C SER A 17 -3.20 -0.69 4.83
N LEU A 18 -4.43 -0.15 4.80
CA LEU A 18 -4.66 1.29 4.69
C LEU A 18 -4.10 2.05 5.90
N ALA A 19 -4.36 1.55 7.10
CA ALA A 19 -3.80 2.13 8.32
C ALA A 19 -2.26 2.08 8.34
N ALA A 20 -1.67 1.02 7.78
CA ALA A 20 -0.22 0.93 7.65
C ALA A 20 0.32 1.92 6.61
N ALA A 21 -0.34 2.06 5.46
CA ALA A 21 0.11 2.88 4.34
C ALA A 21 0.30 4.36 4.70
N VAL A 22 -0.55 4.92 5.57
CA VAL A 22 -0.41 6.31 6.03
C VAL A 22 0.79 6.54 6.95
N SER A 23 1.35 5.48 7.54
CA SER A 23 2.41 5.57 8.54
C SER A 23 3.83 5.34 7.99
N THR A 24 3.96 4.82 6.77
CA THR A 24 5.25 4.34 6.22
C THR A 24 5.96 5.34 5.30
N GLY A 25 5.46 6.58 5.20
CA GLY A 25 6.05 7.61 4.34
C GLY A 25 7.52 7.86 4.68
N GLY A 26 8.42 7.68 3.69
CA GLY A 26 9.84 8.01 3.81
C GLY A 26 10.77 6.87 4.27
N LEU A 27 10.27 5.64 4.47
CA LEU A 27 11.12 4.49 4.80
C LEU A 27 11.78 3.88 3.54
N PRO A 28 13.00 3.31 3.63
CA PRO A 28 13.61 2.55 2.54
C PRO A 28 12.73 1.36 2.10
N GLY A 29 12.72 1.03 0.80
CA GLY A 29 11.73 0.15 0.17
C GLY A 29 11.47 -1.19 0.87
N SER A 30 12.51 -1.87 1.36
CA SER A 30 12.36 -3.14 2.10
C SER A 30 11.68 -2.97 3.46
N VAL A 31 11.93 -1.88 4.16
CA VAL A 31 11.29 -1.59 5.46
C VAL A 31 9.84 -1.18 5.24
N THR A 32 9.58 -0.39 4.20
CA THR A 32 8.24 0.02 3.77
C THR A 32 7.37 -1.19 3.41
N PHE A 33 7.90 -2.17 2.68
CA PHE A 33 7.17 -3.39 2.32
C PHE A 33 6.68 -4.15 3.55
N LEU A 34 7.57 -4.41 4.52
CA LEU A 34 7.21 -5.19 5.70
C LEU A 34 6.27 -4.40 6.61
N ALA A 35 6.48 -3.09 6.76
CA ALA A 35 5.61 -2.24 7.56
C ALA A 35 4.19 -2.15 6.99
N ALA A 36 4.04 -2.09 5.66
CA ALA A 36 2.74 -2.04 4.99
C ALA A 36 2.05 -3.40 4.90
N THR A 37 2.79 -4.48 4.63
CA THR A 37 2.20 -5.78 4.25
C THR A 37 1.94 -6.69 5.45
N ARG A 38 2.73 -6.59 6.53
CA ARG A 38 2.56 -7.44 7.74
C ARG A 38 1.22 -7.25 8.43
N PRO A 39 0.71 -6.02 8.67
CA PRO A 39 -0.58 -5.83 9.32
C PRO A 39 -1.74 -6.46 8.54
N GLY A 40 -1.75 -6.29 7.22
CA GLY A 40 -2.75 -6.91 6.33
C GLY A 40 -2.67 -8.44 6.33
N ALA A 41 -1.47 -9.01 6.26
CA ALA A 41 -1.28 -10.45 6.32
C ALA A 41 -1.76 -11.04 7.65
N ASN A 42 -1.46 -10.39 8.78
CA ASN A 42 -1.96 -10.80 10.10
C ASN A 42 -3.48 -10.70 10.19
N ALA A 43 -4.09 -9.62 9.70
CA ALA A 43 -5.54 -9.44 9.71
C ALA A 43 -6.28 -10.49 8.86
N MET A 44 -5.65 -10.97 7.78
CA MET A 44 -6.18 -12.03 6.91
C MET A 44 -5.82 -13.45 7.37
N GLY A 45 -5.00 -13.60 8.42
CA GLY A 45 -4.48 -14.91 8.83
C GLY A 45 -3.52 -15.54 7.82
N ILE A 46 -2.93 -14.75 6.93
CA ILE A 46 -1.99 -15.20 5.91
C ILE A 46 -0.61 -15.44 6.55
N PRO A 47 0.07 -16.56 6.25
CA PRO A 47 1.38 -16.87 6.81
C PRO A 47 2.43 -15.80 6.51
N ILE A 48 2.88 -15.09 7.54
CA ILE A 48 3.94 -14.06 7.42
C ILE A 48 5.30 -14.63 7.00
N ALA A 49 5.50 -15.95 7.16
CA ALA A 49 6.70 -16.67 6.71
C ALA A 49 6.89 -16.60 5.19
N ALA A 50 5.84 -16.29 4.41
CA ALA A 50 5.94 -16.08 2.97
C ALA A 50 6.44 -14.66 2.59
N LEU A 51 6.40 -13.69 3.52
CA LEU A 51 6.77 -12.31 3.22
C LEU A 51 8.24 -12.12 2.78
N PRO A 52 9.24 -12.85 3.33
CA PRO A 52 10.61 -12.76 2.82
C PRO A 52 10.74 -13.15 1.35
N LEU A 53 9.90 -14.09 0.87
CA LEU A 53 9.88 -14.48 -0.53
C LEU A 53 9.28 -13.38 -1.41
N LEU A 54 8.22 -12.72 -0.95
CA LEU A 54 7.64 -11.56 -1.63
C LEU A 54 8.59 -10.35 -1.60
N LEU A 55 9.35 -10.18 -0.51
CA LEU A 55 10.37 -9.15 -0.41
C LEU A 55 11.46 -9.32 -1.48
N ALA A 56 11.82 -10.56 -1.82
CA ALA A 56 12.82 -10.84 -2.86
C ALA A 56 12.42 -10.26 -4.23
N VAL A 57 11.11 -10.11 -4.48
CA VAL A 57 10.57 -9.54 -5.73
C VAL A 57 9.96 -8.15 -5.53
N GLU A 58 10.09 -7.54 -4.35
CA GLU A 58 9.43 -6.27 -4.00
C GLU A 58 9.81 -5.12 -4.94
N LEU A 59 10.99 -5.15 -5.57
CA LEU A 59 11.42 -4.10 -6.47
C LEU A 59 10.40 -3.82 -7.58
N LEU A 60 9.76 -4.86 -8.13
CA LEU A 60 8.79 -4.70 -9.20
C LEU A 60 7.50 -3.98 -8.74
N PRO A 61 6.76 -4.46 -7.71
CA PRO A 61 5.61 -3.73 -7.18
C PRO A 61 5.98 -2.38 -6.55
N ASP A 62 7.19 -2.20 -6.00
CA ASP A 62 7.65 -0.92 -5.45
C ASP A 62 7.71 0.18 -6.51
N ILE A 63 8.14 -0.15 -7.73
CA ILE A 63 8.13 0.79 -8.87
C ILE A 63 6.70 1.26 -9.15
N PHE A 64 5.75 0.32 -9.27
CA PHE A 64 4.35 0.66 -9.54
C PHE A 64 3.70 1.44 -8.39
N ARG A 65 3.96 1.03 -7.14
CA ARG A 65 3.47 1.73 -5.95
C ARG A 65 4.00 3.16 -5.90
N THR A 66 5.29 3.36 -6.18
CA THR A 66 5.91 4.69 -6.16
C THR A 66 5.36 5.57 -7.26
N LEU A 67 5.34 5.09 -8.51
CA LEU A 67 4.80 5.84 -9.64
C LEU A 67 3.32 6.16 -9.46
N GLY A 68 2.52 5.19 -9.02
CA GLY A 68 1.09 5.35 -8.78
C GLY A 68 0.79 6.41 -7.72
N ASN A 69 1.47 6.34 -6.58
CA ASN A 69 1.28 7.30 -5.49
C ASN A 69 1.66 8.72 -5.92
N VAL A 70 2.84 8.92 -6.50
CA VAL A 70 3.30 10.24 -6.96
C VAL A 70 2.39 10.81 -8.06
N THR A 71 1.94 9.95 -8.99
CA THR A 71 1.02 10.38 -10.06
C THR A 71 -0.32 10.81 -9.48
N ALA A 72 -0.87 10.09 -8.51
CA ALA A 72 -2.12 10.44 -7.84
C ALA A 72 -1.99 11.78 -7.09
N ASP A 73 -0.91 11.97 -6.34
CA ASP A 73 -0.64 13.21 -5.60
C ASP A 73 -0.53 14.42 -6.54
N LEU A 74 0.17 14.28 -7.67
CA LEU A 74 0.27 15.32 -8.68
C LEU A 74 -1.08 15.60 -9.35
N ALA A 75 -1.86 14.57 -9.66
CA ALA A 75 -3.19 14.72 -10.24
C ALA A 75 -4.14 15.48 -9.32
N VAL A 76 -4.16 15.13 -8.01
CA VAL A 76 -4.96 15.83 -7.00
C VAL A 76 -4.52 17.29 -6.88
N THR A 77 -3.20 17.53 -6.82
CA THR A 77 -2.64 18.89 -6.74
C THR A 77 -3.04 19.74 -7.95
N ALA A 78 -2.92 19.20 -9.17
CA ALA A 78 -3.31 19.88 -10.40
C ALA A 78 -4.81 20.19 -10.46
N MET A 79 -5.66 19.23 -10.04
CA MET A 79 -7.12 19.44 -9.97
C MET A 79 -7.49 20.55 -8.98
N ILE A 80 -6.83 20.61 -7.82
CA ILE A 80 -7.06 21.65 -6.82
C ILE A 80 -6.57 23.00 -7.33
N SER A 81 -5.37 23.08 -7.91
CA SER A 81 -4.81 24.33 -8.48
C SER A 81 -5.75 24.94 -9.51
N LYS A 82 -6.21 24.13 -10.48
CA LYS A 82 -7.17 24.58 -11.50
C LYS A 82 -8.50 25.07 -10.88
N ARG A 83 -8.94 24.44 -9.79
CA ARG A 83 -10.17 24.83 -9.09
C ARG A 83 -10.01 26.16 -8.34
N ILE A 84 -8.82 26.45 -7.82
CA ILE A 84 -8.51 27.73 -7.17
C ILE A 84 -8.44 28.83 -8.23
N ASP A 85 -7.75 28.61 -9.34
CA ASP A 85 -7.62 29.59 -10.44
C ASP A 85 -8.98 29.96 -11.04
N ASN A 86 -9.89 28.98 -11.21
CA ASN A 86 -11.25 29.22 -11.72
C ASN A 86 -12.17 29.97 -10.73
N LYS A 87 -11.77 30.17 -9.47
CA LYS A 87 -12.53 30.90 -8.46
C LYS A 87 -12.04 32.34 -8.25
N ALA A 88 -10.87 32.69 -8.79
CA ALA A 88 -10.32 34.04 -8.81
C ALA A 88 -10.85 34.82 -10.03
#